data_AF-F9N621-F1
#
_entry.id   AF-F9N621-F1
#
_cell.length_a   1.000
_cell.length_b   1.000
_cell.length_c   1.000
_cell.angle_alpha   90.00
_cell.angle_beta   90.00
_cell.angle_gamma   90.00
#
_symmetry.space_group_name_H-M   'P 1'
#
loop_
_entity.id
_entity.type
_entity.pdbx_description
1 polymer ?
#
loop_
_entity_poly.entity_id
_entity_poly.type
_entity_poly.pdbx_seq_one_letter_code
_entity_poly.pdbx_strand_id
1 'polypeptide(L)'
;MNTTKSFQTSSSLRHTPFSQDSSTSITYEYSPLLEGFPLAHGVTYRYGGVSEGNFNSFNMGLHVGDDPKAVAENRKRLAQVLGVDSNHLTCGEQVHGVGVTRVTEELVGRGAFSWEDS
;
A
#
# COMPACT_ATOMS: atom_id res chain seq x y z
N MET A 1 9.71 -37.40 -26.75
CA MET A 1 10.87 -36.53 -26.46
C MET A 1 10.34 -35.31 -25.73
N ASN A 2 10.67 -35.17 -24.44
CA ASN A 2 10.21 -34.07 -23.60
C ASN A 2 10.99 -32.80 -23.96
N THR A 3 10.28 -31.78 -24.43
CA THR A 3 10.86 -30.46 -24.64
C THR A 3 10.80 -29.71 -23.32
N THR A 4 11.90 -29.75 -22.57
CA THR A 4 12.11 -28.89 -21.40
C THR A 4 12.12 -27.44 -21.87
N LYS A 5 11.01 -26.71 -21.65
CA LYS A 5 11.03 -25.25 -21.69
C LYS A 5 11.65 -24.77 -20.39
N SER A 6 12.91 -24.37 -20.45
CA SER A 6 13.58 -23.62 -19.41
C SER A 6 12.80 -22.34 -19.13
N PHE A 7 12.08 -22.28 -18.02
CA PHE A 7 11.56 -21.03 -17.50
C PHE A 7 12.76 -20.23 -17.01
N GLN A 8 13.16 -19.22 -17.78
CA GLN A 8 14.05 -18.19 -17.26
C GLN A 8 13.27 -17.45 -16.17
N THR A 9 13.63 -17.71 -14.91
CA THR A 9 13.26 -16.87 -13.78
C THR A 9 14.02 -15.55 -13.90
N SER A 10 13.58 -14.69 -14.81
CA SER A 10 13.93 -13.28 -14.78
C SER A 10 13.08 -12.65 -13.68
N SER A 11 13.72 -12.14 -12.64
CA SER A 11 13.13 -11.29 -11.61
C SER A 11 12.57 -10.02 -12.26
N SER A 12 11.40 -10.11 -12.90
CA SER A 12 10.75 -8.97 -13.54
C SER A 12 9.87 -8.24 -12.54
N LEU A 13 10.47 -7.76 -11.44
CA LEU A 13 9.86 -6.68 -10.65
C LEU A 13 9.96 -5.43 -11.52
N ARG A 14 8.83 -4.96 -12.04
CA ARG A 14 8.77 -3.73 -12.82
C ARG A 14 8.41 -2.59 -11.89
N HIS A 15 9.26 -1.57 -11.85
CA HIS A 15 8.96 -0.29 -11.23
C HIS A 15 8.29 0.59 -12.29
N THR A 16 7.06 1.02 -12.04
CA THR A 16 6.43 2.04 -12.88
C THR A 16 6.02 3.20 -11.96
N PRO A 17 6.50 4.43 -12.16
CA PRO A 17 5.86 5.58 -11.56
C PRO A 17 4.49 5.76 -12.24
N PHE A 18 3.41 5.64 -11.47
CA PHE A 18 2.09 6.06 -11.94
C PHE A 18 2.14 7.59 -12.01
N SER A 19 2.27 8.14 -13.22
CA SER A 19 2.36 9.59 -13.40
C SER A 19 0.98 10.15 -13.68
N GLN A 20 0.40 10.76 -12.65
CA GLN A 20 -0.58 11.82 -12.81
C GLN A 20 -0.15 12.94 -11.85
N ASP A 21 0.69 13.82 -12.37
CA ASP A 21 1.13 15.11 -11.81
C ASP A 21 1.03 15.27 -10.27
N SER A 22 2.08 14.89 -9.54
CA SER A 22 2.31 15.35 -8.17
C SER A 22 3.77 15.15 -7.79
N SER A 23 4.36 16.11 -7.08
CA SER A 23 5.76 16.13 -6.64
C SER A 23 6.12 15.07 -5.60
N THR A 24 5.32 14.00 -5.48
CA THR A 24 5.38 13.03 -4.41
C THR A 24 5.46 11.61 -4.98
N SER A 25 6.68 11.07 -5.03
CA SER A 25 6.91 9.70 -5.48
C SER A 25 7.10 8.75 -4.28
N ILE A 26 6.17 7.81 -4.11
CA ILE A 26 6.39 6.63 -3.26
C ILE A 26 6.97 5.52 -4.12
N THR A 27 7.73 4.61 -3.51
CA THR A 27 8.22 3.42 -4.22
C THR A 27 7.35 2.21 -3.86
N TYR A 28 6.94 1.44 -4.86
CA TYR A 28 6.18 0.20 -4.68
C TYR A 28 6.56 -0.82 -5.76
N GLU A 29 6.18 -2.07 -5.53
CA GLU A 29 6.22 -3.14 -6.51
C GLU A 29 4.82 -3.71 -6.74
N TYR A 30 4.63 -4.30 -7.91
CA TYR A 30 3.42 -5.02 -8.27
C TYR A 30 3.79 -6.27 -9.08
N SER A 31 2.90 -7.26 -9.05
CA SER A 31 3.02 -8.48 -9.86
C SER A 31 2.42 -8.31 -11.26
N PRO A 32 3.21 -8.55 -12.33
CA PRO A 32 2.71 -8.63 -13.69
C PRO A 32 1.67 -9.73 -13.93
N LEU A 33 1.59 -10.74 -13.06
CA LEU A 33 0.63 -11.84 -13.20
C LEU A 33 -0.83 -11.39 -13.07
N LEU A 34 -1.05 -10.20 -12.50
CA LEU A 34 -2.36 -9.58 -12.36
C LEU A 34 -2.59 -8.50 -13.45
N GLU A 35 -1.67 -8.32 -14.40
CA GLU A 35 -1.88 -7.47 -15.57
C GLU A 35 -3.05 -8.02 -16.41
N GLY A 36 -4.11 -7.22 -16.58
CA GLY A 36 -5.32 -7.59 -17.31
C GLY A 36 -6.55 -7.81 -16.43
N PHE A 37 -6.39 -7.86 -15.11
CA PHE A 37 -7.52 -7.79 -14.18
C PHE A 37 -7.87 -6.34 -13.86
N PRO A 38 -9.16 -6.01 -13.63
CA PRO A 38 -9.58 -4.68 -13.19
C PRO A 38 -9.26 -4.48 -11.69
N LEU A 39 -7.99 -4.61 -11.31
CA LEU A 39 -7.50 -4.58 -9.94
C LEU A 39 -6.25 -3.70 -9.85
N ALA A 40 -6.31 -2.67 -9.01
CA ALA A 40 -5.13 -1.96 -8.53
C ALA A 40 -4.54 -2.72 -7.33
N HIS A 41 -3.25 -3.04 -7.37
CA HIS A 41 -2.55 -3.74 -6.29
C HIS A 41 -1.08 -3.32 -6.24
N GLY A 42 -0.46 -3.55 -5.10
CA GLY A 42 0.97 -3.34 -4.93
C GLY A 42 1.43 -3.55 -3.50
N VAL A 43 2.75 -3.60 -3.34
CA VAL A 43 3.45 -3.64 -2.05
C VAL A 43 4.36 -2.42 -1.98
N THR A 44 4.17 -1.58 -0.97
CA THR A 44 4.95 -0.36 -0.79
C THR A 44 6.32 -0.66 -0.19
N TYR A 45 7.35 0.05 -0.65
CA TYR A 45 8.63 0.16 0.04
C TYR A 45 8.58 1.28 1.09
N ARG A 46 9.62 1.37 1.93
CA ARG A 46 9.73 2.40 2.99
C ARG A 46 10.12 3.81 2.51
N TYR A 47 10.26 4.03 1.20
CA TYR A 47 10.78 5.26 0.61
C TYR A 47 9.67 6.15 0.03
N GLY A 48 9.83 7.48 0.18
CA GLY A 48 8.92 8.48 -0.37
C GLY A 48 7.92 9.08 0.63
N GLY A 49 8.14 8.89 1.93
CA GLY A 49 7.28 9.46 2.97
C GLY A 49 7.87 10.65 3.72
N VAL A 50 7.25 10.97 4.85
CA VAL A 50 7.59 12.12 5.71
C VAL A 50 7.92 11.75 7.15
N SER A 51 7.82 10.48 7.53
CA SER A 51 8.23 10.02 8.87
C SER A 51 9.74 10.16 9.05
N GLU A 52 10.18 10.32 10.30
CA GLU A 52 11.59 10.54 10.65
C GLU A 52 12.16 9.42 11.54
N GLY A 53 13.47 9.47 11.81
CA GLY A 53 14.15 8.55 12.71
C GLY A 53 14.00 7.08 12.30
N ASN A 54 13.57 6.24 13.26
CA ASN A 54 13.37 4.80 13.04
C ASN A 54 12.26 4.50 12.02
N PHE A 55 11.33 5.44 11.82
CA PHE A 55 10.18 5.32 10.92
C PHE A 55 10.44 5.90 9.52
N ASN A 56 11.64 6.46 9.29
CA ASN A 56 12.00 7.06 8.01
C ASN A 56 11.80 6.08 6.82
N SER A 57 11.07 6.40 5.75
CA SER A 57 10.32 7.63 5.46
C SER A 57 8.81 7.40 5.38
N PHE A 58 8.37 6.23 4.92
CA PHE A 58 6.99 5.93 4.52
C PHE A 58 6.34 4.93 5.47
N ASN A 59 6.28 5.26 6.75
CA ASN A 59 5.59 4.43 7.74
C ASN A 59 4.06 4.60 7.66
N MET A 60 3.35 3.47 7.68
CA MET A 60 1.90 3.40 7.57
C MET A 60 1.22 3.01 8.89
N GLY A 61 1.98 2.65 9.92
CA GLY A 61 1.47 2.15 11.20
C GLY A 61 1.14 3.26 12.19
N LEU A 62 -0.13 3.34 12.63
CA LEU A 62 -0.58 4.29 13.66
C LEU A 62 -0.30 3.81 15.11
N HIS A 63 0.07 2.54 15.29
CA HIS A 63 0.18 1.89 16.62
C HIS A 63 1.63 1.68 17.08
N VAL A 64 2.62 2.19 16.35
CA VAL A 64 4.05 1.89 16.60
C VAL A 64 4.82 3.05 17.24
N GLY A 65 4.14 4.15 17.58
CA GLY A 65 4.74 5.32 18.24
C GLY A 65 5.37 6.36 17.29
N ASP A 66 5.05 6.30 15.99
CA ASP A 66 5.39 7.37 15.04
C ASP A 66 4.45 8.59 15.21
N ASP A 67 4.80 9.74 14.61
CA ASP A 67 3.91 10.90 14.57
C ASP A 67 2.65 10.56 13.75
N PRO A 68 1.44 10.59 14.35
CA PRO A 68 0.19 10.31 13.64
C PRO A 68 -0.02 11.21 12.41
N LYS A 69 0.49 12.45 12.42
CA LYS A 69 0.41 13.35 11.27
C LYS A 69 1.30 12.89 10.12
N ALA A 70 2.49 12.36 10.41
CA ALA A 70 3.39 11.80 9.41
C ALA A 70 2.78 10.55 8.77
N VAL A 71 2.20 9.66 9.58
CA VAL A 71 1.50 8.46 9.10
C VAL A 71 0.28 8.83 8.25
N ALA A 72 -0.53 9.81 8.68
CA ALA A 72 -1.66 10.30 7.90
C ALA A 72 -1.23 10.87 6.54
N GLU A 73 -0.14 11.63 6.49
CA GLU A 73 0.42 12.12 5.23
C GLU A 73 0.91 10.98 4.33
N ASN A 74 1.63 9.99 4.87
CA ASN A 74 2.06 8.82 4.08
C ASN A 74 0.85 8.07 3.48
N ARG A 75 -0.25 7.93 4.23
CA ARG A 75 -1.49 7.32 3.73
C ARG A 75 -2.17 8.15 2.65
N LYS A 76 -2.17 9.48 2.75
CA LYS A 76 -2.66 10.36 1.68
C LYS A 76 -1.85 10.21 0.39
N ARG A 77 -0.53 10.08 0.50
CA ARG A 77 0.36 9.83 -0.65
C ARG A 77 0.06 8.49 -1.31
N LEU A 78 -0.21 7.43 -0.52
CA LEU A 78 -0.66 6.15 -1.08
C LEU A 78 -1.97 6.31 -1.84
N ALA A 79 -2.96 7.00 -1.26
CA ALA A 79 -4.26 7.22 -1.90
C ALA A 79 -4.14 7.99 -3.23
N GLN A 80 -3.25 8.99 -3.28
CA GLN A 80 -2.93 9.71 -4.52
C GLN A 80 -2.39 8.76 -5.60
N VAL A 81 -1.45 7.88 -5.26
CA VAL A 81 -0.89 6.89 -6.19
C VAL A 81 -1.93 5.87 -6.66
N LEU A 82 -2.87 5.51 -5.79
CA LEU A 82 -4.00 4.63 -6.12
C LEU A 82 -5.12 5.35 -6.89
N GLY A 83 -5.10 6.69 -6.99
CA GLY A 83 -6.14 7.48 -7.62
C GLY A 83 -7.49 7.47 -6.88
N VAL A 84 -7.47 7.31 -5.55
CA VAL A 84 -8.68 7.23 -4.70
C VAL A 84 -8.71 8.36 -3.67
N ASP A 85 -9.89 8.65 -3.13
CA ASP A 85 -10.02 9.50 -1.95
C ASP A 85 -9.32 8.82 -0.77
N SER A 86 -8.52 9.57 -0.01
CA SER A 86 -7.79 9.02 1.12
C SER A 86 -8.70 8.51 2.25
N ASN A 87 -9.93 9.02 2.35
CA ASN A 87 -10.98 8.52 3.25
C ASN A 87 -11.60 7.21 2.77
N HIS A 88 -11.23 6.69 1.59
CA HIS A 88 -11.66 5.36 1.12
C HIS A 88 -10.66 4.26 1.46
N LEU A 89 -9.52 4.59 2.07
CA LEU A 89 -8.64 3.58 2.64
C LEU A 89 -9.37 2.91 3.81
N THR A 90 -9.23 1.59 3.95
CA THR A 90 -9.74 0.85 5.11
C THR A 90 -8.62 -0.03 5.62
N CYS A 91 -8.32 0.03 6.91
CA CYS A 91 -7.25 -0.74 7.54
C CYS A 91 -7.83 -1.45 8.76
N GLY A 92 -7.77 -2.78 8.77
CA GLY A 92 -8.25 -3.56 9.91
C GLY A 92 -7.23 -3.60 11.06
N GLU A 93 -7.73 -3.79 12.28
CA GLU A 93 -6.90 -4.11 13.43
C GLU A 93 -6.22 -5.49 13.28
N GLN A 94 -4.89 -5.49 13.17
CA GLN A 94 -4.10 -6.71 12.97
C GLN A 94 -3.77 -7.39 14.31
N VAL A 95 -4.65 -8.27 14.79
CA VAL A 95 -4.51 -8.98 16.07
C VAL A 95 -3.73 -10.31 15.99
N HIS A 96 -3.06 -10.59 14.88
CA HIS A 96 -2.36 -11.87 14.62
C HIS A 96 -3.26 -13.12 14.71
N GLY A 97 -4.56 -12.95 14.47
CA GLY A 97 -5.54 -14.03 14.34
C GLY A 97 -5.78 -14.46 12.89
N VAL A 98 -6.87 -15.19 12.66
CA VAL A 98 -7.28 -15.72 11.35
C VAL A 98 -8.66 -15.21 10.89
N GLY A 99 -9.20 -14.20 11.58
CA GLY A 99 -10.48 -13.59 11.26
C GLY A 99 -10.45 -12.85 9.93
N VAL A 100 -11.55 -12.90 9.19
CA VAL A 100 -11.73 -12.17 7.93
C VAL A 100 -13.03 -11.39 8.00
N THR A 101 -12.98 -10.12 7.58
CA THR A 101 -14.14 -9.23 7.54
C THR A 101 -14.39 -8.79 6.11
N ARG A 102 -15.65 -8.85 5.66
CA ARG A 102 -16.07 -8.24 4.39
C ARG A 102 -16.23 -6.73 4.61
N VAL A 103 -15.42 -5.93 3.92
CA VAL A 103 -15.57 -4.46 3.92
C VAL A 103 -16.85 -4.11 3.15
N THR A 104 -17.80 -3.49 3.85
CA THR A 104 -19.04 -2.91 3.30
C THR A 104 -18.92 -1.39 3.25
N GLU A 105 -19.92 -0.70 2.70
CA GLU A 105 -19.98 0.76 2.60
C GLU A 105 -19.82 1.45 3.96
N GLU A 106 -20.39 0.87 5.03
CA GLU A 106 -20.30 1.37 6.41
C GLU A 106 -18.88 1.28 7.00
N LEU A 107 -18.00 0.48 6.39
CA LEU A 107 -16.64 0.24 6.84
C LEU A 107 -15.60 1.07 6.09
N VAL A 108 -16.02 1.78 5.03
CA VAL A 108 -15.13 2.64 4.25
C VAL A 108 -14.54 3.73 5.14
N GLY A 109 -13.22 3.87 5.13
CA GLY A 109 -12.49 4.89 5.90
C GLY A 109 -12.03 4.43 7.28
N ARG A 110 -12.58 3.32 7.79
CA ARG A 110 -12.23 2.84 9.13
C ARG A 110 -10.76 2.44 9.23
N GLY A 111 -10.14 2.83 10.34
CA GLY A 111 -8.75 2.56 10.60
C GLY A 111 -7.79 3.37 9.72
N ALA A 112 -8.27 4.23 8.82
CA ALA A 112 -7.45 4.96 7.84
C ALA A 112 -6.64 6.11 8.47
N PHE A 113 -7.22 6.82 9.43
CA PHE A 113 -6.58 7.96 10.09
C PHE A 113 -6.71 7.95 11.61
N SER A 114 -7.40 6.95 12.16
CA SER A 114 -7.42 6.62 13.58
C SER A 114 -7.11 5.14 13.74
N TRP A 115 -6.47 4.75 14.84
CA TRP A 115 -6.32 3.33 15.19
C TRP A 115 -7.52 2.83 16.00
N GLU A 116 -8.18 3.73 16.73
CA GLU A 116 -9.29 3.40 17.63
C GLU A 116 -10.56 2.95 16.90
N ASP A 117 -10.69 3.25 15.61
CA ASP A 117 -11.83 2.86 14.77
C ASP A 117 -11.48 1.77 13.72
N SER A 118 -10.32 1.11 13.88
CA SER A 118 -9.85 0.04 13.00
C SER A 118 -10.59 -1.30 13.14
#